data_AF-A0A380K1B4-F1
#
_entry.id   AF-A0A380K1B4-F1
#
_cell.length_a   1.000
_cell.length_b   1.000
_cell.length_c   1.000
_cell.angle_alpha   90.00
_cell.angle_beta   90.00
_cell.angle_gamma   90.00
#
_symmetry.space_group_name_H-M   'P 1'
#
loop_
_entity.id
_entity.type
_entity.pdbx_description
1 polymer ?
#
loop_
_entity_poly.entity_id
_entity_poly.type
_entity_poly.pdbx_seq_one_letter_code
_entity_poly.pdbx_strand_id
1 'polypeptide(L)'
;MEQCSLIFFEKLDKAVKSNVRRHSVDTFVHEYKEEQPTETIPSTKTLYRYIAACFISIKPIDLPKMVSIRKRSKYKTTVNKKPLGKFIEERPETINNRSEFGHWEIDLVLGQKTKGEAVIMTLVERQTRFALACKLPNKQAETINEVVKTLC
;
A
#
# COMPACT_ATOMS: atom_id res chain seq x y z
N MET A 1 -0.21 -8.99 31.92
CA MET A 1 0.82 -8.05 32.41
C MET A 1 1.88 -8.74 33.27
N GLU A 2 1.65 -9.97 33.75
CA GLU A 2 2.43 -10.64 34.79
C GLU A 2 3.84 -11.16 34.40
N GLN A 3 4.39 -10.82 33.23
CA GLN A 3 5.71 -11.30 32.80
C GLN A 3 6.69 -10.21 32.39
N CYS A 4 6.30 -8.93 32.45
CA CYS A 4 7.18 -7.83 32.08
C CYS A 4 7.64 -7.08 33.33
N SER A 5 8.94 -6.81 33.39
CA SER A 5 9.55 -6.15 34.53
C SER A 5 9.00 -4.75 34.79
N LEU A 6 8.66 -4.48 36.05
CA LEU A 6 8.22 -3.16 36.50
C LEU A 6 9.34 -2.12 36.39
N ILE A 7 10.59 -2.53 36.63
CA ILE A 7 11.78 -1.68 36.56
C ILE A 7 11.95 -1.11 35.15
N PHE A 8 11.69 -1.92 34.13
CA PHE A 8 11.73 -1.49 32.73
C PHE A 8 10.74 -0.34 32.48
N PHE A 9 9.50 -0.44 32.96
CA PHE A 9 8.48 0.59 32.73
C PHE A 9 8.80 1.89 33.47
N GLU A 10 9.34 1.83 34.70
CA GLU A 10 9.77 3.02 35.44
C GLU A 10 10.91 3.75 34.72
N LYS A 11 11.94 3.01 34.27
CA LYS A 11 13.04 3.59 33.51
C LYS A 11 12.58 4.16 32.16
N LEU A 12 11.68 3.47 31.46
CA LEU A 12 11.08 3.96 30.22
C LEU A 12 10.29 5.26 30.44
N ASP A 13 9.49 5.35 31.50
CA ASP A 13 8.71 6.55 31.82
C ASP A 13 9.63 7.75 32.05
N LYS A 14 10.69 7.55 32.85
CA LYS A 14 11.71 8.57 33.13
C LYS A 14 12.45 9.01 31.87
N ALA A 15 12.79 8.08 30.98
CA ALA A 15 13.52 8.36 29.74
C ALA A 15 12.66 9.09 28.69
N VAL A 16 11.37 8.78 28.61
CA VAL A 16 10.45 9.40 27.64
C VAL A 16 10.01 10.79 28.09
N LYS A 17 9.83 11.01 29.40
CA LYS A 17 9.37 12.27 30.00
C LYS A 17 10.50 13.21 30.43
N SER A 18 11.76 12.90 30.13
CA SER A 18 12.88 13.78 30.45
C SER A 18 12.83 15.10 29.65
N ASN A 19 13.22 16.21 30.29
CA ASN A 19 13.28 17.54 29.63
C ASN A 19 14.12 17.50 28.34
N VAL A 20 15.25 16.80 28.37
CA VAL A 20 16.05 16.48 27.19
C VAL A 20 15.83 15.02 26.87
N ARG A 21 14.96 14.75 25.90
CA ARG A 21 14.66 13.39 25.44
C ARG A 21 15.73 12.92 24.47
N ARG A 22 16.58 11.99 24.93
CA ARG A 22 17.64 11.39 24.11
C ARG A 22 17.17 10.19 23.28
N HIS A 23 16.24 9.41 23.82
CA HIS A 23 15.81 8.15 23.21
C HIS A 23 14.39 8.23 22.65
N SER A 24 14.20 7.62 21.48
CA SER A 24 12.87 7.16 21.06
C SER A 24 12.47 5.93 21.89
N VAL A 25 11.20 5.53 21.87
CA VAL A 25 10.77 4.28 22.55
C VAL A 25 11.53 3.08 21.97
N ASP A 26 11.77 3.08 20.66
CA ASP A 26 12.47 2.00 19.97
C ASP A 26 13.94 1.93 20.36
N THR A 27 14.62 3.09 20.36
CA THR A 27 16.03 3.20 20.74
C THR A 27 16.23 2.76 22.20
N PHE A 28 15.34 3.20 23.10
CA PHE A 28 15.40 2.80 24.50
C PHE A 28 15.23 1.28 24.68
N VAL A 29 14.29 0.66 23.97
CA VAL A 29 14.08 -0.79 24.02
C VAL A 29 15.33 -1.55 23.56
N HIS A 30 15.98 -1.07 22.50
CA HIS A 30 17.20 -1.69 21.99
C HIS A 30 18.34 -1.61 23.00
N GLU A 31 18.65 -0.41 23.49
CA GLU A 31 19.72 -0.20 24.48
C GLU A 31 19.45 -0.96 25.78
N TYR A 32 18.22 -0.92 26.29
CA TYR A 32 17.85 -1.65 27.50
C TYR A 32 18.07 -3.15 27.34
N LYS A 33 17.76 -3.70 26.17
CA LYS A 33 17.95 -5.12 25.87
C LYS A 33 19.43 -5.51 25.81
N GLU A 34 20.30 -4.60 25.36
CA GLU A 34 21.75 -4.81 25.39
C GLU A 34 22.30 -4.77 26.82
N GLU A 35 21.79 -3.85 27.66
CA GLU A 35 22.17 -3.76 29.07
C GLU A 35 21.67 -4.92 29.93
N GLN A 36 20.47 -5.44 29.64
CA GLN A 36 19.79 -6.49 30.42
C GLN A 36 19.24 -7.61 29.50
N PRO A 37 20.11 -8.45 28.92
CA PRO A 37 19.72 -9.42 27.89
C PRO A 37 18.85 -10.57 28.41
N THR A 38 18.85 -10.85 29.72
CA THR A 38 18.07 -11.92 30.36
C THR A 38 16.66 -11.46 30.75
N GLU A 39 16.38 -10.17 30.73
CA GLU A 39 15.11 -9.60 31.18
C GLU A 39 14.06 -9.69 30.07
N THR A 40 12.86 -10.18 30.42
CA THR A 40 11.75 -10.27 29.46
C THR A 40 11.06 -8.92 29.34
N ILE A 41 11.31 -8.22 28.24
CA ILE A 41 10.72 -6.91 27.93
C ILE A 41 9.76 -6.98 26.73
N PRO A 42 8.72 -6.14 26.68
CA PRO A 42 7.84 -6.04 25.51
C PRO A 42 8.59 -5.53 24.27
N SER A 43 8.17 -5.97 23.09
CA SER A 43 8.64 -5.36 21.83
C SER A 43 8.19 -3.91 21.69
N THR A 44 8.92 -3.09 20.92
CA THR A 44 8.56 -1.70 20.63
C THR A 44 7.12 -1.55 20.14
N LYS A 45 6.67 -2.45 19.24
CA LYS A 45 5.29 -2.48 18.73
C LYS A 45 4.27 -2.67 19.84
N THR A 46 4.57 -3.52 20.82
CA THR A 46 3.70 -3.78 21.97
C THR A 46 3.62 -2.56 22.87
N LEU A 47 4.73 -1.85 23.09
CA LEU A 47 4.74 -0.61 23.86
C LEU A 47 3.90 0.49 23.22
N TYR A 48 4.04 0.72 21.92
CA TYR A 48 3.17 1.68 21.21
C TYR A 48 1.69 1.32 21.33
N ARG A 49 1.32 0.03 21.36
CA ARG A 49 -0.05 -0.41 21.62
C ARG A 49 -0.49 -0.12 23.06
N TYR A 50 0.34 -0.40 24.05
CA TYR A 50 0.04 -0.11 25.46
C TYR A 50 -0.16 1.38 25.70
N ILE A 51 0.68 2.22 25.09
CA ILE A 51 0.55 3.67 25.15
C ILE A 51 -0.73 4.15 24.48
N ALA A 52 -1.07 3.60 23.30
CA ALA A 52 -2.32 3.92 22.61
C ALA A 52 -3.56 3.57 23.44
N ALA A 53 -3.49 2.46 24.20
CA ALA A 53 -4.55 1.97 25.08
C ALA A 53 -4.49 2.54 26.50
N CYS A 54 -3.54 3.43 26.80
CA CYS A 54 -3.28 3.98 28.14
C CYS A 54 -3.05 2.91 29.23
N PHE A 55 -2.43 1.77 28.89
CA PHE A 55 -2.11 0.69 29.84
C PHE A 55 -0.83 0.95 30.65
N ILE A 56 -0.07 1.99 30.31
CA ILE A 56 1.12 2.42 31.05
C ILE A 56 1.06 3.93 31.31
N SER A 57 1.94 4.43 32.18
CA SER A 57 2.00 5.85 32.58
C SER A 57 2.26 6.82 31.41
N ILE A 58 2.91 6.34 30.34
CA ILE A 58 3.18 7.11 29.13
C ILE A 58 1.91 7.21 28.30
N LYS A 59 1.51 8.44 27.98
CA LYS A 59 0.34 8.76 27.16
C LYS A 59 0.75 9.09 25.72
N PRO A 60 -0.18 9.01 24.75
CA PRO A 60 0.12 9.39 23.37
C PRO A 60 0.66 10.82 23.22
N ILE A 61 0.24 11.75 24.09
CA ILE A 61 0.72 13.14 24.10
C ILE A 61 2.20 13.29 24.47
N ASP A 62 2.76 12.32 25.20
CA ASP A 62 4.19 12.28 25.56
C ASP A 62 5.07 11.86 24.36
N LEU A 63 4.45 11.55 23.21
CA LEU A 63 5.10 11.16 21.96
C LEU A 63 4.73 12.12 20.82
N PRO A 64 5.61 13.07 20.47
CA PRO A 64 5.33 14.09 19.44
C PRO A 64 4.87 13.51 18.09
N LYS A 65 5.40 12.34 17.72
CA LYS A 65 5.05 11.66 16.47
C LYS A 65 3.69 10.97 16.54
N MET A 66 3.27 10.48 17.70
CA MET A 66 2.04 9.71 17.83
C MET A 66 0.79 10.59 17.67
N VAL A 67 0.86 11.83 18.16
CA VAL A 67 -0.22 12.82 18.00
C VAL A 67 -0.27 13.46 16.61
N SER A 68 0.87 13.52 15.90
CA SER A 68 0.96 14.14 14.57
C SER A 68 0.66 13.18 13.41
N ILE A 69 0.64 11.87 13.66
CA ILE A 69 0.27 10.89 12.64
C ILE A 69 -1.22 11.03 12.29
N ARG A 70 -1.49 11.50 11.07
CA ARG A 70 -2.84 11.49 10.49
C ARG A 70 -3.35 10.04 10.41
N LYS A 71 -4.49 9.77 11.06
CA LYS A 71 -5.16 8.46 10.96
C LYS A 71 -5.51 8.23 9.48
N ARG A 72 -5.02 7.12 8.92
CA ARG A 72 -5.45 6.69 7.58
C ARG A 72 -6.94 6.36 7.66
N SER A 73 -7.72 6.90 6.73
CA SER A 73 -9.11 6.49 6.55
C SER A 73 -9.14 4.98 6.33
N LYS A 74 -10.08 4.27 6.97
CA LYS A 74 -10.30 2.86 6.64
C LYS A 74 -10.67 2.79 5.16
N TYR A 75 -9.98 1.93 4.41
CA TYR A 75 -10.35 1.66 3.03
C TYR A 75 -11.81 1.18 3.01
N LYS A 76 -12.68 1.92 2.32
CA LYS A 76 -14.05 1.49 2.05
C LYS A 76 -14.05 0.89 0.66
N THR A 77 -14.38 -0.38 0.55
CA THR A 77 -14.68 -1.01 -0.74
C THR A 77 -15.93 -0.35 -1.30
N THR A 78 -15.75 0.52 -2.30
CA THR A 78 -16.86 1.07 -3.06
C THR A 78 -17.26 0.05 -4.13
N VAL A 79 -18.47 -0.49 -4.03
CA VAL A 79 -19.05 -1.31 -5.09
C VAL A 79 -19.51 -0.38 -6.22
N ASN A 80 -19.15 -0.70 -7.47
CA ASN A 80 -19.64 0.03 -8.63
C ASN A 80 -21.17 -0.09 -8.71
N LYS A 81 -21.90 1.03 -8.54
CA LYS A 81 -23.38 1.04 -8.53
C LYS A 81 -24.01 0.72 -9.89
N LYS A 82 -23.23 0.75 -10.97
CA LYS A 82 -23.69 0.49 -12.33
C LYS A 82 -22.79 -0.58 -12.97
N PRO A 83 -23.33 -1.74 -13.37
CA PRO A 83 -22.58 -2.69 -14.19
C PRO A 83 -22.47 -2.11 -15.61
N LEU A 84 -21.25 -1.77 -16.02
CA LEU A 84 -20.94 -1.25 -17.37
C LEU A 84 -20.64 -2.37 -18.38
N GLY A 85 -20.80 -3.63 -17.98
CA GLY A 85 -20.49 -4.81 -18.76
C GLY A 85 -20.47 -6.07 -17.88
N LYS A 86 -20.10 -7.20 -18.47
CA LYS A 86 -19.85 -8.44 -17.73
C LYS A 86 -18.56 -8.31 -16.91
N PHE A 87 -18.53 -8.93 -15.75
CA PHE A 87 -17.33 -8.98 -14.93
C PHE A 87 -16.26 -9.86 -15.60
N ILE A 88 -14.98 -9.57 -15.32
CA ILE A 88 -13.87 -10.37 -15.88
C ILE A 88 -13.94 -11.81 -15.36
N GLU A 89 -14.46 -11.98 -14.16
CA GLU A 89 -14.71 -13.25 -13.48
C GLU A 89 -15.78 -14.09 -14.18
N GLU A 90 -16.69 -13.47 -14.95
CA GLU A 90 -17.78 -14.15 -15.65
C GLU A 90 -17.41 -14.62 -17.07
N ARG A 91 -16.16 -14.38 -17.50
CA ARG A 91 -15.73 -14.76 -18.86
C ARG A 91 -15.64 -16.29 -18.99
N PRO A 92 -16.08 -16.89 -20.11
CA PRO A 92 -15.94 -18.32 -20.35
C PRO A 92 -14.48 -18.80 -20.21
N GLU A 93 -14.31 -19.97 -19.60
CA GLU A 93 -12.97 -20.56 -19.40
C GLU A 93 -12.24 -20.83 -20.72
N THR A 94 -12.99 -21.07 -21.81
CA THR A 94 -12.46 -21.28 -23.16
C THR A 94 -11.54 -20.15 -23.62
N ILE A 95 -11.77 -18.91 -23.17
CA ILE A 95 -10.95 -17.73 -23.50
C ILE A 95 -9.52 -17.85 -22.93
N ASN A 96 -9.32 -18.62 -21.85
CA ASN A 96 -7.99 -18.85 -21.27
C ASN A 96 -7.11 -19.75 -22.13
N ASN A 97 -7.71 -20.64 -22.93
CA ASN A 97 -6.97 -21.62 -23.72
C ASN A 97 -6.27 -20.99 -24.94
N ARG A 98 -6.61 -19.73 -25.29
CA ARG A 98 -6.00 -18.96 -26.40
C ARG A 98 -5.95 -19.76 -27.71
N SER A 99 -6.95 -20.62 -27.92
CA SER A 99 -6.95 -21.61 -29.00
C SER A 99 -7.60 -21.12 -30.28
N GLU A 100 -8.28 -19.97 -30.25
CA GLU A 100 -9.06 -19.41 -31.36
C GLU A 100 -8.46 -18.08 -31.82
N PHE A 101 -8.40 -17.88 -33.15
CA PHE A 101 -8.00 -16.62 -33.77
C PHE A 101 -9.09 -15.55 -33.62
N GLY A 102 -8.68 -14.28 -33.52
CA GLY A 102 -9.59 -13.12 -33.57
C GLY A 102 -9.87 -12.52 -32.20
N HIS A 103 -9.18 -12.98 -31.16
CA HIS A 103 -9.24 -12.37 -29.83
C HIS A 103 -8.06 -11.43 -29.64
N TRP A 104 -8.35 -10.13 -29.56
CA TRP A 104 -7.35 -9.08 -29.40
C TRP A 104 -7.34 -8.52 -27.98
N GLU A 105 -6.15 -8.32 -27.41
CA GLU A 105 -5.92 -7.58 -26.17
C GLU A 105 -5.43 -6.17 -26.52
N ILE A 106 -6.03 -5.16 -25.89
CA ILE A 106 -5.62 -3.75 -26.02
C ILE A 106 -5.03 -3.30 -24.69
N ASP A 107 -3.83 -2.73 -24.70
CA ASP A 107 -3.22 -2.10 -23.54
C ASP A 107 -2.62 -0.73 -23.88
N LEU A 108 -2.41 0.10 -22.85
CA LEU A 108 -1.83 1.43 -22.98
C LEU A 108 -0.61 1.58 -22.07
N VAL A 109 0.54 1.90 -22.67
CA VAL A 109 1.78 2.23 -21.95
C VAL A 109 1.89 3.75 -21.80
N LEU A 110 1.91 4.21 -20.55
CA LEU A 110 2.11 5.61 -20.19
C LEU A 110 3.57 5.87 -19.77
N GLY A 111 4.17 6.94 -20.29
CA GLY A 111 5.48 7.43 -19.86
C GLY A 111 5.47 8.06 -18.46
N GLN A 112 6.65 8.39 -17.94
CA GLN A 112 6.85 8.77 -16.53
C GLN A 112 6.31 10.17 -16.13
N LYS A 113 5.79 10.99 -17.07
CA LYS A 113 5.35 12.39 -16.82
C LYS A 113 4.09 12.82 -17.59
N THR A 114 2.93 12.23 -17.28
CA THR A 114 1.72 12.42 -18.12
C THR A 114 0.69 13.42 -17.60
N LYS A 115 0.72 14.66 -18.12
CA LYS A 115 -0.51 15.40 -18.46
C LYS A 115 -0.42 15.83 -19.93
N GLY A 116 -1.24 15.23 -20.78
CA GLY A 116 -1.35 15.60 -22.20
C GLY A 116 -0.28 15.03 -23.14
N GLU A 117 0.53 14.08 -22.70
CA GLU A 117 1.58 13.48 -23.52
C GLU A 117 1.13 12.19 -24.23
N ALA A 118 1.83 11.89 -25.32
CA ALA A 118 1.61 10.73 -26.17
C ALA A 118 1.70 9.42 -25.38
N VAL A 119 0.85 8.45 -25.74
CA VAL A 119 0.83 7.10 -25.18
C VAL A 119 1.11 6.09 -26.28
N ILE A 120 1.61 4.91 -25.90
CA ILE A 120 1.73 3.79 -26.84
C ILE A 120 0.58 2.85 -26.57
N MET A 121 -0.25 2.62 -27.59
CA MET A 121 -1.26 1.57 -27.59
C MET A 121 -0.67 0.30 -28.16
N THR A 122 -0.90 -0.82 -27.49
CA THR A 122 -0.55 -2.15 -27.97
C THR A 122 -1.82 -2.95 -28.27
N LEU A 123 -1.82 -3.66 -29.39
CA LEU A 123 -2.87 -4.53 -29.87
C LEU A 123 -2.24 -5.91 -30.09
N VAL A 124 -2.64 -6.92 -29.33
CA VAL A 124 -2.03 -8.26 -29.39
C VAL A 124 -3.10 -9.30 -29.65
N GLU A 125 -2.95 -10.05 -30.75
CA GLU A 125 -3.79 -11.20 -31.05
C GLU A 125 -3.35 -12.39 -30.17
N ARG A 126 -4.29 -13.00 -29.44
CA ARG A 126 -3.98 -13.92 -28.33
C ARG A 126 -3.47 -15.29 -28.78
N GLN A 127 -3.89 -15.79 -29.94
CA GLN A 127 -3.50 -17.10 -30.46
C GLN A 127 -2.11 -17.05 -31.11
N THR A 128 -1.94 -16.15 -32.07
CA THR A 128 -0.75 -15.98 -32.92
C THR A 128 0.34 -15.14 -32.26
N ARG A 129 0.01 -14.33 -31.23
CA ARG A 129 0.90 -13.33 -30.62
C ARG A 129 1.35 -12.22 -31.56
N PHE A 130 0.66 -12.07 -32.69
CA PHE A 130 0.89 -10.93 -33.56
C PHE A 130 0.58 -9.64 -32.80
N ALA A 131 1.54 -8.72 -32.78
CA ALA A 131 1.48 -7.51 -31.98
C ALA A 131 1.66 -6.27 -32.85
N LEU A 132 0.77 -5.30 -32.67
CA LEU A 132 0.84 -3.96 -33.23
C LEU A 132 1.07 -2.96 -32.10
N ALA A 133 1.96 -1.99 -32.33
CA ALA A 133 2.21 -0.89 -31.42
C ALA A 133 2.00 0.44 -32.15
N CYS A 134 1.15 1.31 -31.61
CA CYS A 134 0.77 2.57 -32.21
C CYS A 134 0.97 3.71 -31.22
N LYS A 135 1.62 4.80 -31.67
CA LYS A 135 1.73 6.02 -30.87
C LYS A 135 0.45 6.83 -31.01
N LEU A 136 -0.22 7.10 -29.89
CA LEU A 136 -1.40 7.95 -29.81
C LEU A 136 -1.03 9.31 -29.17
N PRO A 137 -1.69 10.41 -29.57
CA PRO A 137 -1.42 11.72 -28.99
C PRO A 137 -1.85 11.84 -27.52
N ASN A 138 -2.83 11.02 -27.09
CA ASN A 138 -3.37 11.03 -25.72
C ASN A 138 -4.07 9.69 -25.42
N LYS A 139 -4.53 9.51 -24.17
CA LYS A 139 -5.22 8.31 -23.68
C LYS A 139 -6.74 8.39 -23.70
N GLN A 140 -7.31 9.32 -24.47
CA GLN A 140 -8.75 9.55 -24.44
C GLN A 140 -9.47 8.49 -25.27
N ALA A 141 -10.65 8.08 -24.80
CA ALA A 141 -11.43 7.01 -25.41
C ALA A 141 -11.75 7.29 -26.89
N GLU A 142 -12.00 8.55 -27.24
CA GLU A 142 -12.27 8.98 -28.62
C GLU A 142 -11.09 8.68 -29.55
N THR A 143 -9.89 9.16 -29.20
CA THR A 143 -8.66 8.89 -29.94
C THR A 143 -8.36 7.39 -30.07
N ILE A 144 -8.58 6.61 -29.01
CA ILE A 144 -8.38 5.16 -29.03
C ILE A 144 -9.37 4.50 -30.00
N ASN A 145 -10.66 4.86 -29.91
CA ASN A 145 -11.71 4.27 -30.75
C ASN A 145 -11.51 4.57 -32.25
N GLU A 146 -11.05 5.77 -32.60
CA GLU A 146 -10.73 6.13 -33.99
C GLU A 146 -9.62 5.25 -34.57
N VAL A 147 -8.55 5.04 -33.79
CA VAL A 147 -7.44 4.20 -34.24
C VAL A 147 -7.85 2.73 -34.32
N VAL A 148 -8.60 2.22 -33.34
CA VAL A 148 -9.10 0.83 -33.38
C VAL A 148 -9.98 0.59 -34.61
N LYS A 149 -10.89 1.51 -34.96
CA LYS A 149 -11.71 1.43 -36.19
C LYS A 149 -10.92 1.48 -37.49
N THR A 150 -9.71 2.03 -37.44
CA THR A 150 -8.84 2.09 -38.63
C THR A 150 -8.01 0.81 -38.79
N LEU A 151 -7.69 0.14 -37.68
CA LEU A 151 -6.84 -1.05 -37.64
C LEU A 151 -7.63 -2.38 -37.71
N CYS A 152 -8.94 -2.35 -37.45
CA CYS A 152 -9.85 -3.49 -37.44
C CYS A 152 -11.03 -3.23 -38.37
#